data_AF-A0A9E5TFC0-F1
#
_entry.id   AF-A0A9E5TFC0-F1
#
_cell.length_a   1.000
_cell.length_b   1.000
_cell.length_c   1.000
_cell.angle_alpha   90.00
_cell.angle_beta   90.00
_cell.angle_gamma   90.00
#
_symmetry.space_group_name_H-M   'P 1'
#
loop_
_entity.id
_entity.type
_entity.pdbx_description
1 polymer ?
#
loop_
_entity_poly.entity_id
_entity_poly.type
_entity_poly.pdbx_seq_one_letter_code
_entity_poly.pdbx_strand_id
1 'polypeptide(L)'
;MKEKIEARGGRMHFAADAQEANRIIGEITGSRGPVIKSKSMITEETGLRGYLKEKGLEVWETDLGEFIAELSGEPPSHITAPVIHKKRDEVAKLF
;
A
#
# COMPACT_ATOMS: atom_id res chain seq x y z
N MET A 1 -7.17 20.73 -12.76
CA MET A 1 -7.21 19.27 -12.45
C MET A 1 -8.27 18.97 -11.39
N LYS A 2 -8.20 19.60 -10.22
CA LYS A 2 -9.20 19.51 -9.15
C LYS A 2 -10.65 19.59 -9.62
N GLU A 3 -11.02 20.68 -10.30
CA GLU A 3 -12.40 20.89 -10.80
C GLU A 3 -12.90 19.75 -11.70
N LYS A 4 -12.02 19.17 -12.54
CA LYS A 4 -12.37 18.04 -13.41
C LYS A 4 -12.58 16.73 -12.64
N ILE A 5 -11.93 16.57 -11.49
CA ILE A 5 -12.09 15.40 -10.60
C ILE A 5 -13.39 15.58 -9.79
N GLU A 6 -13.60 16.76 -9.24
CA GLU A 6 -14.80 17.09 -8.45
C GLU A 6 -16.07 17.06 -9.30
N ALA A 7 -16.03 17.54 -10.54
CA ALA A 7 -17.13 17.43 -11.48
C ALA A 7 -17.52 15.98 -11.83
N ARG A 8 -16.63 15.01 -11.59
CA ARG A 8 -16.89 13.58 -11.78
C ARG A 8 -17.20 12.85 -10.46
N GLY A 9 -17.46 13.60 -9.38
CA GLY A 9 -17.78 13.03 -8.07
C GLY A 9 -16.56 12.54 -7.27
N GLY A 10 -15.34 12.77 -7.76
CA GLY A 10 -14.13 12.48 -7.02
C GLY A 10 -13.84 13.54 -5.97
N ARG A 11 -13.15 13.16 -4.88
CA ARG A 11 -12.64 14.11 -3.89
C ARG A 11 -11.12 14.16 -3.99
N MET A 12 -10.58 15.35 -4.28
CA MET A 12 -9.13 15.55 -4.34
C MET A 12 -8.62 16.02 -2.97
N HIS A 13 -7.61 15.33 -2.46
CA HIS A 13 -6.92 15.70 -1.23
C HIS A 13 -5.49 16.16 -1.56
N PHE A 14 -5.00 17.14 -0.81
CA PHE A 14 -3.61 17.60 -0.89
C PHE A 14 -2.92 17.28 0.43
N ALA A 15 -1.68 16.84 0.35
CA ALA A 15 -0.82 16.58 1.48
C ALA A 15 0.55 17.22 1.20
N ALA A 16 1.08 17.95 2.16
CA ALA A 16 2.40 18.58 2.08
C ALA A 16 3.54 17.57 2.27
N ASP A 17 3.28 16.48 3.00
CA ASP A 17 4.25 15.46 3.35
C ASP A 17 3.63 14.07 3.55
N ALA A 18 4.49 13.09 3.85
CA ALA A 18 4.10 11.71 4.10
C ALA A 18 3.15 11.54 5.30
N GLN A 19 3.36 12.33 6.37
CA GLN A 19 2.55 12.24 7.58
C GLN A 19 1.12 12.72 7.31
N GLU A 20 0.98 13.84 6.60
CA GLU A 20 -0.32 14.36 6.20
C GLU A 20 -1.03 13.42 5.23
N ALA A 21 -0.31 12.85 4.26
CA ALA A 21 -0.86 11.88 3.32
C ALA A 21 -1.42 10.64 4.05
N ASN A 22 -0.62 10.05 4.95
CA ASN A 22 -1.04 8.89 5.73
C ASN A 22 -2.24 9.21 6.63
N ARG A 23 -2.25 10.39 7.27
CA ARG A 23 -3.39 10.84 8.09
C ARG A 23 -4.67 10.93 7.27
N ILE A 24 -4.63 11.60 6.11
CA ILE A 24 -5.78 11.74 5.22
C ILE A 24 -6.29 10.35 4.79
N ILE A 25 -5.39 9.46 4.37
CA ILE A 25 -5.77 8.11 3.94
C ILE A 25 -6.40 7.34 5.11
N GLY A 26 -5.81 7.40 6.31
CA GLY A 26 -6.35 6.75 7.51
C GLY A 26 -7.75 7.27 7.91
N GLU A 27 -8.01 8.56 7.71
CA GLU A 27 -9.35 9.14 7.92
C GLU A 27 -10.36 8.66 6.88
N ILE A 28 -9.92 8.48 5.62
CA ILE A 28 -10.76 7.97 4.53
C ILE A 28 -11.09 6.48 4.74
N THR A 29 -10.11 5.67 5.15
CA THR A 29 -10.31 4.23 5.40
C THR A 29 -11.21 3.99 6.62
N GLY A 30 -11.06 4.80 7.67
CA GLY A 30 -11.80 4.62 8.92
C GLY A 30 -11.57 3.23 9.53
N SER A 31 -12.60 2.63 10.12
CA SER A 31 -12.56 1.27 10.70
C SER A 31 -13.27 0.22 9.83
N ARG A 32 -13.31 0.43 8.51
CA ARG A 32 -14.26 -0.24 7.59
C ARG A 32 -13.83 -1.63 7.10
N GLY A 33 -13.11 -2.40 7.91
CA GLY A 33 -12.63 -3.73 7.55
C GLY A 33 -11.29 -3.70 6.77
N PRO A 34 -10.94 -4.79 6.06
CA PRO A 34 -9.64 -4.92 5.43
C PRO A 34 -9.45 -3.90 4.29
N VAL A 35 -8.27 -3.29 4.26
CA VAL A 35 -7.85 -2.33 3.22
C VAL A 35 -7.13 -3.09 2.12
N ILE A 36 -7.65 -3.02 0.90
CA ILE A 36 -6.95 -3.50 -0.29
C ILE A 36 -6.20 -2.32 -0.91
N LYS A 37 -4.88 -2.39 -0.88
CA LYS A 37 -3.98 -1.43 -1.50
C LYS A 37 -3.61 -1.92 -2.91
N SER A 38 -3.58 -1.00 -3.87
CA SER A 38 -2.94 -1.24 -5.16
C SER A 38 -1.46 -0.86 -5.10
N LYS A 39 -0.63 -1.51 -5.91
CA LYS A 39 0.79 -1.22 -6.03
C LYS A 39 1.06 0.28 -6.22
N SER A 40 1.85 0.84 -5.32
CA SER A 40 2.33 2.22 -5.40
C SER A 40 3.61 2.38 -4.58
N MET A 41 4.70 2.73 -5.25
CA MET A 41 5.98 3.03 -4.58
C MET A 41 5.85 4.18 -3.60
N ILE A 42 5.05 5.20 -3.94
CA ILE A 42 4.83 6.35 -3.06
C ILE A 42 4.27 5.90 -1.72
N THR A 43 3.33 4.95 -1.71
CA THR A 43 2.77 4.45 -0.45
C THR A 43 3.75 3.58 0.36
N GLU A 44 4.78 3.01 -0.27
CA GLU A 44 5.89 2.35 0.42
C GLU A 44 6.84 3.40 1.02
N GLU A 45 7.22 4.42 0.25
CA GLU A 45 8.07 5.53 0.69
C GLU A 45 7.44 6.33 1.84
N THR A 46 6.12 6.52 1.84
CA THR A 46 5.42 7.17 2.95
C THR A 46 5.18 6.25 4.15
N GLY A 47 5.47 4.96 4.05
CA GLY A 47 5.23 3.99 5.14
C GLY A 47 3.73 3.76 5.44
N LEU A 48 2.85 3.95 4.44
CA LEU A 48 1.40 3.92 4.62
C LEU A 48 0.91 2.60 5.24
N ARG A 49 1.46 1.47 4.79
CA ARG A 49 1.04 0.15 5.29
C ARG A 49 1.28 0.03 6.79
N GLY A 50 2.47 0.42 7.26
CA GLY A 50 2.82 0.41 8.69
C GLY A 50 1.87 1.31 9.49
N TYR A 51 1.65 2.53 9.01
CA TYR A 51 0.72 3.48 9.63
C TYR A 51 -0.71 2.93 9.79
N LEU A 52 -1.24 2.27 8.76
CA LEU A 52 -2.57 1.69 8.82
C LEU A 52 -2.60 0.44 9.73
N LYS A 53 -1.55 -0.39 9.73
CA LYS A 53 -1.42 -1.54 10.65
C LYS A 53 -1.38 -1.10 12.12
N GLU A 54 -0.67 -0.02 12.45
CA GLU A 54 -0.64 0.57 13.79
C GLU A 54 -2.03 1.07 14.26
N LYS A 55 -2.92 1.38 13.31
CA LYS A 55 -4.33 1.73 13.59
C LYS A 55 -5.25 0.51 13.70
N GLY A 56 -4.71 -0.70 13.66
CA GLY A 56 -5.48 -1.94 13.74
C GLY A 56 -6.17 -2.32 12.43
N LEU A 57 -5.76 -1.74 11.30
CA LEU A 57 -6.29 -2.13 9.99
C LEU A 57 -5.44 -3.25 9.38
N GLU A 58 -6.14 -4.24 8.86
CA GLU A 58 -5.55 -5.28 8.02
C GLU A 58 -5.37 -4.71 6.61
N VAL A 59 -4.13 -4.73 6.10
CA VAL A 59 -3.80 -4.12 4.80
C VAL A 59 -3.15 -5.16 3.90
N TRP A 60 -3.80 -5.44 2.78
CA TRP A 60 -3.32 -6.40 1.78
C TRP A 60 -3.01 -5.71 0.46
N GLU A 61 -2.06 -6.26 -0.28
CA GLU A 61 -1.68 -5.79 -1.61
C GLU A 61 -2.18 -6.76 -2.69
N THR A 62 -2.54 -6.20 -3.84
CA THR A 62 -3.03 -6.94 -5.01
C THR A 62 -1.92 -7.45 -5.93
N ASP A 63 -0.74 -6.81 -5.91
CA ASP A 63 0.45 -7.30 -6.60
C ASP A 63 1.01 -8.53 -5.87
N LEU A 64 1.00 -9.69 -6.54
CA LEU A 64 1.47 -10.96 -5.98
C LEU A 64 2.92 -10.89 -5.50
N GLY A 65 3.78 -10.16 -6.20
CA GLY A 65 5.18 -10.05 -5.82
C GLY A 65 5.36 -9.25 -4.54
N GLU A 66 4.65 -8.13 -4.39
CA GLU A 66 4.62 -7.36 -3.15
C GLU A 66 4.02 -8.16 -2.00
N PHE A 67 2.98 -8.95 -2.29
CA PHE A 67 2.38 -9.84 -1.30
C PHE A 67 3.36 -10.93 -0.83
N ILE A 68 4.12 -11.55 -1.74
CA ILE A 68 5.19 -12.50 -1.39
C ILE A 68 6.28 -11.81 -0.56
N ALA A 69 6.71 -10.60 -0.94
CA ALA A 69 7.71 -9.83 -0.19
C ALA A 69 7.23 -9.59 1.24
N GLU A 70 5.96 -9.19 1.41
CA GLU A 70 5.32 -9.02 2.71
C GLU A 70 5.28 -10.31 3.53
N LEU A 71 4.85 -11.45 2.95
CA LEU A 71 4.83 -12.74 3.63
C LEU A 71 6.23 -13.17 4.08
N SER A 72 7.27 -12.84 3.30
CA SER A 72 8.66 -13.11 3.67
C SER A 72 9.26 -12.12 4.67
N GLY A 73 8.56 -11.03 5.00
CA GLY A 73 9.08 -9.99 5.89
C GLY A 73 10.25 -9.19 5.30
N GLU A 74 10.38 -9.18 3.96
CA GLU A 74 11.48 -8.54 3.24
C GLU A 74 10.97 -7.34 2.44
N PRO A 75 11.79 -6.29 2.25
CA PRO A 75 11.45 -5.21 1.33
C PRO A 75 11.52 -5.70 -0.14
N PRO A 76 10.77 -5.06 -1.04
CA PRO A 76 10.85 -5.37 -2.47
C PRO A 76 12.24 -5.04 -3.03
N SER A 77 12.83 -5.95 -3.79
CA SER A 77 14.17 -5.77 -4.38
C SER A 77 14.17 -4.93 -5.67
N HIS A 78 13.01 -4.82 -6.34
CA HIS A 78 12.90 -4.09 -7.59
C HIS A 78 11.47 -3.57 -7.79
N ILE A 79 11.35 -2.33 -8.28
CA ILE A 79 10.08 -1.62 -8.47
C ILE A 79 9.03 -2.39 -9.29
N THR A 80 9.44 -3.05 -10.37
CA THR A 80 8.52 -3.86 -11.21
C THR A 80 8.57 -5.35 -10.91
N ALA A 81 9.56 -5.82 -10.15
CA ALA A 81 9.82 -7.24 -9.93
C ALA A 81 10.28 -7.47 -8.47
N PRO A 82 9.38 -7.24 -7.50
CA PRO A 82 9.73 -7.07 -6.08
C PRO A 82 10.42 -8.28 -5.46
N VAL A 83 10.19 -9.49 -6.00
CA VAL A 83 10.75 -10.75 -5.49
C VAL A 83 11.59 -11.48 -6.54
N ILE A 84 12.18 -10.76 -7.50
CA ILE A 84 12.98 -11.36 -8.59
C ILE A 84 14.18 -12.20 -8.09
N HIS A 85 14.64 -11.93 -6.88
CA HIS A 85 15.74 -12.64 -6.24
C HIS A 85 15.30 -13.97 -5.59
N LYS A 86 14.00 -14.25 -5.45
CA LYS A 86 13.48 -15.46 -4.80
C LYS A 86 13.31 -16.61 -5.80
N LYS A 87 13.69 -17.81 -5.39
CA LYS A 87 13.41 -19.05 -6.12
C LYS A 87 11.99 -19.53 -5.85
N ARG A 88 11.43 -20.28 -6.79
CA ARG A 88 10.08 -20.86 -6.69
C ARG A 88 9.88 -21.68 -5.40
N ASP A 89 10.89 -22.47 -5.00
CA ASP A 89 10.81 -23.30 -3.80
C ASP A 89 10.82 -22.47 -2.50
N GLU A 90 11.38 -21.27 -2.52
CA GLU A 90 11.35 -20.34 -1.39
C GLU A 90 9.96 -19.70 -1.26
N VAL A 91 9.37 -19.30 -2.40
CA VAL A 91 7.99 -18.79 -2.44
C VAL A 91 7.01 -19.85 -1.99
N ALA A 92 7.19 -21.11 -2.38
CA ALA A 92 6.30 -22.21 -2.01
C ALA A 92 6.23 -22.48 -0.50
N LYS A 93 7.24 -22.07 0.29
CA LYS A 93 7.25 -22.24 1.76
C LYS A 93 6.46 -21.17 2.51
N LEU A 94 6.02 -20.12 1.82
CA LEU A 94 5.24 -19.01 2.41
C LEU A 94 3.73 -19.30 2.42
N PHE A 95 3.30 -20.40 1.81
CA PHE A 95 1.92 -20.85 1.66
C PHE A 95 1.77 -22.29 2.17
#